data_AF-A0A3M1NBP0-F1
#
_entry.id   AF-A0A3M1NBP0-F1
#
_cell.length_a   1.000
_cell.length_b   1.000
_cell.length_c   1.000
_cell.angle_alpha   90.00
_cell.angle_beta   90.00
_cell.angle_gamma   90.00
#
_symmetry.space_group_name_H-M   'P 1'
#
loop_
_entity.id
_entity.type
_entity.pdbx_description
1 polymer ?
#
loop_
_entity_poly.entity_id
_entity_poly.type
_entity_poly.pdbx_seq_one_letter_code
_entity_poly.pdbx_strand_id
1 'polypeptide(L)'
;MPVASTVRALLPNLLTLGNLAAGSWAIALSYQQAWALFAAALGIAMVCDWLDGFAARVLRAESPLGKELDSLADLVSFGIAPAFA
;
A
#
# COMPACT_ATOMS: atom_id res chain seq x y z
N MET A 1 -12.56 -22.98 -12.44
CA MET A 1 -12.39 -21.56 -12.82
C MET A 1 -13.17 -20.69 -11.84
N PRO A 2 -12.56 -19.93 -10.92
CA PRO A 2 -13.35 -19.15 -9.98
C PRO A 2 -13.19 -17.65 -10.25
N VAL A 3 -14.04 -17.09 -11.12
CA VAL A 3 -14.14 -15.63 -11.29
C VAL A 3 -14.57 -14.95 -9.97
N ALA A 4 -15.25 -15.68 -9.09
CA ALA A 4 -15.74 -15.20 -7.80
C ALA A 4 -14.63 -14.92 -6.75
N SER A 5 -13.47 -15.58 -6.82
CA SER A 5 -12.34 -15.30 -5.91
C SER A 5 -11.58 -14.04 -6.31
N THR A 6 -11.53 -13.72 -7.62
CA THR A 6 -10.84 -12.54 -8.14
C THR A 6 -11.49 -11.24 -7.70
N VAL A 7 -12.84 -11.17 -7.69
CA VAL A 7 -13.57 -9.97 -7.26
C VAL A 7 -13.38 -9.67 -5.78
N ARG A 8 -13.29 -10.71 -4.94
CA ARG A 8 -13.06 -10.55 -3.48
C ARG A 8 -11.65 -10.08 -3.16
N ALA A 9 -10.67 -10.46 -3.98
CA ALA A 9 -9.28 -9.99 -3.86
C ALA A 9 -9.07 -8.57 -4.43
N LEU A 10 -10.04 -8.00 -5.16
CA LEU A 10 -9.92 -6.69 -5.76
C LEU A 10 -9.84 -5.58 -4.70
N LEU A 11 -10.62 -5.69 -3.62
CA LEU A 11 -10.66 -4.69 -2.55
C LEU A 11 -9.32 -4.57 -1.79
N PRO A 12 -8.72 -5.64 -1.25
CA PRO A 12 -7.41 -5.56 -0.61
C PRO A 12 -6.34 -5.09 -1.61
N ASN A 13 -6.32 -5.64 -2.83
CA ASN A 13 -5.31 -5.23 -3.83
C ASN A 13 -5.39 -3.73 -4.19
N LEU A 14 -6.59 -3.14 -4.24
CA LEU A 14 -6.76 -1.69 -4.47
C LEU A 14 -6.24 -0.86 -3.30
N LEU A 15 -6.41 -1.34 -2.07
CA LEU A 15 -5.87 -0.69 -0.88
C LEU A 15 -4.33 -0.77 -0.87
N THR A 16 -3.76 -1.90 -1.26
CA THR A 16 -2.30 -2.07 -1.43
C THR A 16 -1.74 -1.15 -2.52
N LEU A 17 -2.45 -0.99 -3.63
CA LEU A 17 -2.09 0.02 -4.65
C LEU A 17 -2.19 1.45 -4.10
N GLY A 18 -3.12 1.70 -3.18
CA GLY A 18 -3.21 2.95 -2.43
C GLY A 18 -1.99 3.20 -1.55
N ASN A 19 -1.52 2.17 -0.82
CA ASN A 19 -0.26 2.22 -0.07
C ASN A 19 0.91 2.57 -1.00
N LEU A 20 1.07 1.82 -2.10
CA LEU A 20 2.13 2.06 -3.09
C LEU A 20 2.09 3.48 -3.69
N ALA A 21 0.91 3.99 -4.02
CA ALA A 21 0.74 5.33 -4.56
C ALA A 21 1.10 6.41 -3.51
N ALA A 22 0.71 6.22 -2.25
CA ALA A 22 1.04 7.12 -1.17
C ALA A 22 2.55 7.15 -0.88
N GLY A 23 3.23 5.99 -0.85
CA GLY A 23 4.69 5.90 -0.70
C GLY A 23 5.44 6.55 -1.87
N SER A 24 4.97 6.34 -3.10
CA SER A 24 5.54 6.98 -4.29
C SER A 24 5.37 8.51 -4.26
N TRP A 25 4.22 9.00 -3.79
CA TRP A 25 3.99 10.43 -3.62
C TRP A 25 4.83 11.01 -2.48
N ALA A 26 5.03 10.27 -1.38
CA ALA A 26 5.95 10.68 -0.32
C ALA A 26 7.35 10.95 -0.91
N ILE A 27 7.89 10.04 -1.73
CA ILE A 27 9.17 10.26 -2.43
C ILE A 27 9.13 11.53 -3.30
N ALA A 28 8.04 11.80 -4.02
CA ALA A 28 7.94 13.03 -4.82
C ALA A 28 7.90 14.31 -3.95
N LEU A 29 7.33 14.25 -2.74
CA LEU A 29 7.23 15.37 -1.80
C LEU A 29 8.55 15.67 -1.08
N SER A 30 9.43 14.67 -0.90
CA SER A 30 10.75 14.88 -0.30
C SER A 30 11.63 15.78 -1.17
N TYR A 31 11.55 15.66 -2.50
CA TYR A 31 12.25 16.55 -3.43
C TYR A 31 11.82 18.01 -3.33
N GLN A 32 10.58 18.27 -2.87
CA GLN A 32 10.06 19.63 -2.64
C GLN A 32 10.33 20.12 -1.21
N GLN A 33 11.03 19.34 -0.38
CA GLN A 33 11.22 19.59 1.05
C GLN A 33 9.91 19.81 1.82
N ALA A 34 8.81 19.23 1.34
CA ALA A 34 7.49 19.35 1.95
C ALA A 34 7.31 18.30 3.06
N TRP A 35 8.15 18.37 4.11
CA TRP A 35 8.28 17.33 5.13
C TRP A 35 6.98 16.98 5.87
N ALA A 36 6.09 17.96 6.09
CA ALA A 36 4.78 17.74 6.70
C ALA A 36 3.87 16.87 5.80
N LEU A 37 3.87 17.14 4.49
CA LEU A 37 3.09 16.36 3.52
C LEU A 37 3.73 14.99 3.29
N PHE A 38 5.06 14.90 3.30
CA PHE A 38 5.80 13.64 3.27
C PHE A 38 5.36 12.70 4.41
N ALA A 39 5.38 13.21 5.65
CA ALA A 39 4.96 12.45 6.82
C ALA A 39 3.47 12.08 6.77
N ALA A 40 2.62 12.99 6.27
CA ALA A 40 1.20 12.71 6.08
C ALA A 40 0.96 11.60 5.03
N ALA A 41 1.71 11.61 3.92
CA ALA A 41 1.62 10.59 2.88
C ALA A 41 2.06 9.20 3.40
N LEU A 42 3.13 9.14 4.19
CA LEU A 42 3.53 7.91 4.88
C LEU A 42 2.48 7.42 5.87
N GLY A 43 1.86 8.33 6.63
CA GLY A 43 0.74 7.99 7.52
C GLY A 43 -0.45 7.40 6.76
N ILE A 44 -0.78 7.95 5.59
CA ILE A 44 -1.83 7.39 4.71
C ILE A 44 -1.43 6.00 4.20
N ALA A 45 -0.18 5.81 3.78
CA ALA A 45 0.34 4.50 3.38
C ALA A 45 0.17 3.44 4.48
N MET A 46 0.50 3.78 5.74
CA MET A 46 0.30 2.88 6.90
C MET A 46 -1.16 2.52 7.13
N VAL A 47 -2.08 3.47 6.95
CA VAL A 47 -3.51 3.19 7.09
C VAL A 47 -4.01 2.29 5.97
N CYS A 48 -3.57 2.52 4.73
CA CYS A 48 -3.91 1.67 3.59
C CYS A 48 -3.42 0.23 3.77
N ASP A 49 -2.17 0.06 4.20
CA ASP A 49 -1.56 -1.23 4.53
C ASP A 49 -2.35 -1.98 5.62
N TRP A 50 -2.65 -1.29 6.72
CA TRP A 50 -3.44 -1.90 7.78
C TRP A 50 -4.85 -2.32 7.30
N LEU A 51 -5.48 -1.51 6.45
CA LEU A 51 -6.80 -1.80 5.89
C LEU A 51 -6.77 -2.94 4.88
N ASP A 52 -5.72 -3.08 4.06
CA ASP A 52 -5.65 -4.15 3.07
C ASP A 52 -5.46 -5.52 3.73
N GLY A 53 -4.62 -5.61 4.76
CA GLY A 53 -4.39 -6.83 5.53
C GLY A 53 -5.62 -7.21 6.34
N PHE A 54 -6.34 -6.20 6.87
CA PHE A 54 -7.63 -6.42 7.50
C PHE A 54 -8.67 -6.94 6.51
N ALA A 55 -8.81 -6.30 5.34
CA ALA A 55 -9.76 -6.69 4.30
C ALA A 55 -9.46 -8.10 3.75
N ALA A 56 -8.20 -8.44 3.51
CA ALA A 56 -7.77 -9.74 3.05
C ALA A 56 -8.16 -10.86 4.04
N ARG A 57 -7.96 -10.63 5.35
CA ARG A 57 -8.34 -11.58 6.42
C ARG A 57 -9.85 -11.74 6.54
N VAL A 58 -10.61 -10.64 6.54
CA VAL A 58 -12.08 -10.67 6.68
C VAL A 58 -12.73 -11.35 5.48
N LEU A 59 -12.25 -11.05 4.27
CA LEU A 59 -12.81 -11.61 3.03
C LEU A 59 -12.30 -13.02 2.70
N ARG A 60 -11.35 -13.56 3.51
CA ARG A 60 -10.60 -14.79 3.22
C ARG A 60 -10.07 -14.79 1.78
N ALA A 61 -9.58 -13.63 1.35
CA ALA A 61 -9.20 -13.34 -0.03
C ALA A 61 -7.68 -13.18 -0.18
N GLU A 62 -6.92 -13.93 0.64
CA GLU A 62 -5.47 -13.99 0.52
C GLU A 62 -5.08 -14.65 -0.80
N SER A 63 -4.28 -13.94 -1.60
CA SER A 63 -3.79 -14.44 -2.89
C SER A 63 -2.27 -14.29 -2.97
N PRO A 64 -1.56 -15.19 -3.69
CA PRO A 64 -0.11 -15.07 -3.87
C PRO A 64 0.30 -13.73 -4.47
N LEU A 65 -0.47 -13.25 -5.46
CA LEU A 65 -0.23 -11.95 -6.11
C LEU A 65 -0.43 -10.79 -5.14
N GLY A 66 -1.51 -10.80 -4.34
CA GLY A 66 -1.75 -9.76 -3.34
C GLY A 66 -0.60 -9.67 -2.33
N LYS A 67 -0.06 -10.82 -1.92
CA LYS A 67 1.08 -10.88 -0.99
C LYS A 67 2.38 -10.34 -1.59
N GLU A 68 2.65 -10.59 -2.88
CA GLU A 68 3.79 -9.98 -3.56
C GLU A 68 3.61 -8.48 -3.74
N LEU A 69 2.39 -8.04 -4.07
CA LEU A 69 2.05 -6.63 -4.22
C LEU A 69 2.19 -5.86 -2.90
N ASP A 70 1.75 -6.46 -1.80
CA ASP A 70 1.87 -5.97 -0.42
C ASP A 70 3.33 -5.73 -0.05
N SER A 71 4.17 -6.75 -0.24
CA SER A 71 5.62 -6.66 -0.05
C SER A 71 6.28 -5.57 -0.90
N LEU A 72 5.85 -5.40 -2.16
CA LEU A 72 6.35 -4.32 -3.02
C LEU A 72 5.90 -2.93 -2.55
N ALA A 73 4.65 -2.80 -2.09
CA ALA A 73 4.12 -1.56 -1.54
C ALA A 73 4.87 -1.16 -0.25
N ASP A 74 5.06 -2.11 0.66
CA ASP A 74 5.83 -1.94 1.88
C ASP A 74 7.28 -1.55 1.63
N LEU A 75 7.92 -2.17 0.65
CA LEU A 75 9.29 -1.81 0.26
C LEU A 75 9.35 -0.35 -0.19
N VAL A 76 8.39 0.13 -0.98
CA VAL A 76 8.38 1.51 -1.46
C VAL A 76 8.04 2.49 -0.35
N SER A 77 6.98 2.23 0.41
CA SER A 77 6.47 3.14 1.45
C SER A 77 7.33 3.17 2.70
N PHE A 78 7.83 2.03 3.18
CA PHE A 78 8.56 1.93 4.45
C PHE A 78 10.05 1.62 4.29
N GLY A 79 10.46 1.08 3.14
CA GLY A 79 11.88 0.87 2.84
C GLY A 79 12.51 2.08 2.13
N ILE A 80 11.95 2.45 0.98
CA ILE A 80 12.55 3.43 0.06
C ILE A 80 12.19 4.85 0.47
N ALA A 81 10.91 5.17 0.67
CA ALA A 81 10.49 6.55 0.94
C ALA A 81 11.18 7.17 2.16
N PRO A 82 11.37 6.49 3.30
CA PRO A 82 12.10 7.04 4.45
C PRO A 82 13.59 7.29 4.18
N ALA A 83 14.19 6.63 3.19
CA ALA A 83 15.58 6.91 2.80
C ALA A 83 15.77 8.29 2.14
N PHE A 84 14.66 8.93 1.74
CA PHE A 84 14.64 10.30 1.21
C PHE A 84 14.21 11.35 2.25
N ALA A 85 13.94 10.94 3.49
CA ALA A 85 13.60 11.84 4.59
C ALA A 85 14.82 12.58 5.16
#